data_AF-A0AAD6CET7-F1
#
_entry.id   AF-A0AAD6CET7-F1
#
_cell.length_a   1.000
_cell.length_b   1.000
_cell.length_c   1.000
_cell.angle_alpha   90.00
_cell.angle_beta   90.00
_cell.angle_gamma   90.00
#
_symmetry.space_group_name_H-M   'P 1'
#
loop_
_entity.id
_entity.type
_entity.pdbx_description
1 polymer ?
#
loop_
_entity_poly.entity_id
_entity_poly.type
_entity_poly.pdbx_seq_one_letter_code
_entity_poly.pdbx_strand_id
1 'polypeptide(L)'
;MAVTDILQISGSSNGSSTSPVPKRFWLVSVPRTASNLLLKILNIPKQPQLLSNQRSGYFFYEAISAAAQDGILGKEPGTWTNEEKQRYKASIQGCLKDLEDFSTRAQNENKAMFTKEHAFWIFNPAAPFKMTTSEAYSELFEEIRLDIGDSYGPTRSYSKSNDTFLSDEYLRSWQMAFIIRHPALSWPSMYRAFTKISEAGFMDEDGVKGTISTNMSFHWTRRLYDWCLEQPDIPTPPPVVDAHDLIHSPEVVLKLCDQTGLDKECLQFKWASNNNGKADNWTAPGEVANAEELAMHRRTVNIMHGTIEASTGIVKDKAPETIDITAEVAKWKAEFGEEVAGIIEKAVWDSMPDYEYLKDRRLTV
;
A
#
# COMPACT_ATOMS: atom_id res chain seq x y z
N MET A 1 73.34 13.19 6.18
CA MET A 1 72.03 12.53 5.99
C MET A 1 71.04 13.20 6.95
N ALA A 2 69.99 13.82 6.39
CA ALA A 2 68.80 14.49 7.00
C ALA A 2 69.07 15.62 8.02
N VAL A 3 68.75 16.92 7.86
CA VAL A 3 67.70 17.72 7.17
C VAL A 3 66.29 17.57 7.77
N THR A 4 66.04 18.43 8.77
CA THR A 4 64.86 19.30 9.08
C THR A 4 63.40 18.85 8.88
N ASP A 5 62.55 19.11 9.90
CA ASP A 5 61.44 20.12 9.91
C ASP A 5 60.37 19.74 10.98
N ILE A 6 60.13 20.58 11.99
CA ILE A 6 59.11 21.65 12.08
C ILE A 6 57.67 21.15 11.89
N LEU A 7 56.96 21.01 13.02
CA LEU A 7 55.51 20.80 13.11
C LEU A 7 54.82 22.14 13.41
N GLN A 8 54.21 22.75 12.39
CA GLN A 8 52.99 23.56 12.54
C GLN A 8 52.42 23.87 11.14
N ILE A 9 51.27 23.27 10.79
CA ILE A 9 50.31 23.85 9.84
C ILE A 9 48.89 23.61 10.35
N SER A 10 48.19 24.73 10.44
CA SER A 10 46.79 24.97 10.72
C SER A 10 45.83 24.54 9.59
N GLY A 11 44.60 24.17 9.98
CA GLY A 11 43.37 24.53 9.26
C GLY A 11 42.93 23.65 8.10
N SER A 12 41.78 22.98 8.23
CA SER A 12 40.51 23.50 7.70
C SER A 12 39.41 22.45 7.72
N SER A 13 38.21 22.97 7.99
CA SER A 13 36.87 22.42 7.79
C SER A 13 36.69 21.40 6.67
N ASN A 14 35.94 20.33 6.96
CA ASN A 14 34.78 19.93 6.17
C ASN A 14 33.99 18.84 6.92
N GLY A 15 33.25 19.26 7.95
CA GLY A 15 32.12 18.49 8.44
C GLY A 15 30.98 18.68 7.46
N SER A 16 30.93 17.83 6.43
CA SER A 16 29.76 17.65 5.59
C SER A 16 28.58 17.31 6.51
N SER A 17 27.73 18.29 6.80
CA SER A 17 26.39 18.03 7.30
C SER A 17 25.61 17.45 6.12
N THR A 18 25.72 16.13 5.92
CA THR A 18 24.71 15.40 5.17
C THR A 18 23.43 15.53 5.98
N SER A 19 22.63 16.54 5.66
CA SER A 19 21.25 16.61 6.12
C SER A 19 20.62 15.24 5.84
N PRO A 20 20.04 14.54 6.84
CA PRO A 20 19.43 13.24 6.59
C PRO A 20 18.33 13.46 5.56
N VAL A 21 18.39 12.70 4.46
CA VAL A 21 17.35 12.65 3.44
C VAL A 21 15.99 12.65 4.15
N PRO A 22 15.07 13.58 3.84
CA PRO A 22 13.80 13.65 4.53
C PRO A 22 13.08 12.30 4.43
N LYS A 23 12.76 11.72 5.60
CA LYS A 23 12.22 10.37 5.72
C LYS A 23 10.91 10.27 4.94
N ARG A 24 10.88 9.48 3.88
CA ARG A 24 9.63 9.11 3.20
C ARG A 24 9.06 7.91 3.93
N PHE A 25 7.78 7.92 4.28
CA PHE A 25 7.12 6.83 4.99
C PHE A 25 6.02 6.20 4.13
N TRP A 26 6.09 4.88 3.99
CA TRP A 26 5.15 4.10 3.19
C TRP A 26 4.45 3.05 4.05
N LEU A 27 3.14 3.21 4.24
CA LEU A 27 2.30 2.16 4.81
C LEU A 27 1.80 1.21 3.70
N VAL A 28 2.41 0.04 3.60
CA VAL A 28 2.01 -1.03 2.69
C VAL A 28 0.83 -1.78 3.29
N SER A 29 -0.21 -1.96 2.48
CA SER A 29 -1.44 -2.61 2.92
C SER A 29 -2.02 -3.50 1.82
N VAL A 30 -3.14 -4.15 2.11
CA VAL A 30 -4.03 -4.76 1.11
C VAL A 30 -5.45 -4.25 1.39
N PRO A 31 -6.37 -4.10 0.42
CA PRO A 31 -7.71 -3.65 0.76
C PRO A 31 -8.32 -4.53 1.85
N ARG A 32 -9.07 -3.92 2.77
CA ARG A 32 -9.75 -4.60 3.90
C ARG A 32 -8.85 -5.15 5.01
N THR A 33 -7.57 -4.76 5.07
CA THR A 33 -6.63 -5.06 6.17
C THR A 33 -6.76 -4.17 7.41
N ALA A 34 -7.83 -3.38 7.52
CA ALA A 34 -7.98 -2.34 8.54
C ALA A 34 -6.94 -1.20 8.46
N SER A 35 -6.29 -1.01 7.31
CA SER A 35 -5.36 0.11 7.10
C SER A 35 -5.99 1.49 7.33
N ASN A 36 -7.26 1.69 6.96
CA ASN A 36 -7.98 2.93 7.27
C ASN A 36 -8.24 3.12 8.77
N LEU A 37 -8.43 2.03 9.53
CA LEU A 37 -8.52 2.11 10.99
C LEU A 37 -7.17 2.55 11.56
N LEU A 38 -6.07 1.98 11.07
CA LEU A 38 -4.72 2.39 11.46
C LEU A 38 -4.46 3.86 11.13
N LEU A 39 -4.84 4.35 9.95
CA LEU A 39 -4.72 5.77 9.60
C LEU A 39 -5.53 6.67 10.55
N LYS A 40 -6.75 6.24 10.92
CA LYS A 40 -7.59 6.99 11.86
C LYS A 40 -6.94 7.01 13.24
N ILE A 41 -6.37 5.91 13.71
CA ILE A 41 -5.65 5.84 14.99
C ILE A 41 -4.39 6.71 14.99
N LEU A 42 -3.57 6.60 13.94
CA LEU A 42 -2.36 7.41 13.76
C LEU A 42 -2.66 8.90 13.58
N ASN A 43 -3.90 9.24 13.23
CA ASN A 43 -4.36 10.61 13.03
C ASN A 43 -3.46 11.38 12.05
N ILE A 44 -3.16 10.75 10.90
CA ILE A 44 -2.20 11.26 9.90
C ILE A 44 -2.37 12.76 9.60
N PRO A 45 -3.59 13.32 9.42
CA PRO A 45 -3.74 14.76 9.14
C PRO A 45 -3.26 15.69 10.26
N LYS A 46 -3.16 15.20 11.51
CA LYS A 46 -2.70 15.98 12.66
C LYS A 46 -1.25 15.72 13.04
N GLN A 47 -0.56 14.78 12.37
CA GLN A 47 0.87 14.54 12.56
C GLN A 47 1.67 15.74 12.01
N PRO A 48 2.26 16.60 12.86
CA PRO A 48 2.86 17.88 12.43
C PRO A 48 4.07 17.71 11.50
N GLN A 49 4.76 16.58 11.63
CA GLN A 49 5.94 16.19 10.87
C GLN A 49 5.61 15.52 9.54
N LEU A 50 4.34 15.23 9.22
CA LEU A 50 3.95 14.55 7.99
C LEU A 50 3.29 15.48 6.98
N LEU A 51 3.56 15.21 5.70
CA LEU A 51 2.76 15.68 4.58
C LEU A 51 2.17 14.46 3.86
N SER A 52 0.84 14.45 3.68
CA SER A 52 0.15 13.47 2.85
C SER A 52 -0.90 14.14 1.98
N ASN A 53 -1.43 13.38 1.01
CA ASN A 53 -2.52 13.83 0.16
C ASN A 53 -3.89 13.68 0.85
N GLN A 54 -4.93 14.27 0.26
CA GLN A 54 -6.31 14.16 0.76
C GLN A 54 -7.04 12.93 0.18
N ARG A 55 -6.32 11.90 -0.26
CA ARG A 55 -6.84 10.62 -0.76
C ARG A 55 -6.41 9.47 0.14
N SER A 56 -6.41 9.70 1.46
CA SER A 56 -5.94 8.70 2.46
C SER A 56 -4.53 8.15 2.18
N GLY A 57 -3.66 8.95 1.56
CA GLY A 57 -2.30 8.59 1.22
C GLY A 57 -2.13 7.81 -0.08
N TYR A 58 -3.19 7.54 -0.85
CA TYR A 58 -3.08 6.82 -2.13
C TYR A 58 -2.69 7.76 -3.28
N PHE A 59 -1.60 7.45 -3.96
CA PHE A 59 -1.12 8.10 -5.18
C PHE A 59 -1.39 7.26 -6.42
N PHE A 60 -1.25 5.94 -6.35
CA PHE A 60 -1.50 5.04 -7.49
C PHE A 60 -2.98 4.66 -7.70
N TYR A 61 -3.89 5.15 -6.83
CA TYR A 61 -5.32 4.85 -6.93
C TYR A 61 -5.94 5.17 -8.30
N GLU A 62 -5.56 6.29 -8.91
CA GLU A 62 -6.14 6.72 -10.20
C GLU A 62 -5.76 5.75 -11.33
N ALA A 63 -4.47 5.41 -11.44
CA ALA A 63 -4.00 4.45 -12.46
C ALA A 63 -4.62 3.07 -12.29
N ILE A 64 -4.67 2.56 -11.05
CA ILE A 64 -5.20 1.22 -10.80
C ILE A 64 -6.72 1.18 -10.95
N SER A 65 -7.43 2.26 -10.59
CA SER A 65 -8.87 2.35 -10.81
C SER A 65 -9.22 2.40 -12.30
N ALA A 66 -8.49 3.20 -13.09
CA ALA A 66 -8.67 3.24 -14.53
C ALA A 66 -8.37 1.86 -15.17
N ALA A 67 -7.30 1.19 -14.74
CA ALA A 67 -6.99 -0.16 -15.21
C ALA A 67 -8.06 -1.20 -14.82
N ALA A 68 -8.70 -1.05 -13.65
CA ALA A 68 -9.82 -1.89 -13.26
C ALA A 68 -11.07 -1.63 -14.13
N GLN A 69 -11.36 -0.36 -14.42
CA GLN A 69 -12.49 0.06 -15.26
C GLN A 69 -12.35 -0.40 -16.71
N ASP A 70 -11.12 -0.37 -17.24
CA ASP A 70 -10.81 -0.84 -18.60
C ASP A 70 -10.68 -2.39 -18.67
N GLY A 71 -10.88 -3.12 -17.57
CA GLY A 71 -10.73 -4.58 -17.50
C GLY A 71 -9.27 -5.08 -17.59
N ILE A 72 -8.31 -4.17 -17.60
CA ILE A 72 -6.89 -4.43 -17.83
C ILE A 72 -6.27 -5.27 -16.69
N LEU A 73 -6.70 -5.07 -15.45
CA LEU A 73 -6.15 -5.83 -14.30
C LEU A 73 -6.41 -7.35 -14.39
N GLY A 74 -7.49 -7.76 -15.05
CA GLY A 74 -7.82 -9.17 -15.27
C GLY A 74 -7.26 -9.75 -16.57
N LYS A 75 -6.74 -8.89 -17.45
CA LYS A 75 -6.28 -9.27 -18.80
C LYS A 75 -4.81 -9.66 -18.76
N GLU A 76 -4.47 -10.78 -19.39
CA GLU A 76 -3.09 -11.23 -19.50
C GLU A 76 -2.22 -10.15 -20.19
N PRO A 77 -1.14 -9.68 -19.56
CA PRO A 77 -0.32 -8.58 -20.08
C PRO A 77 0.34 -8.84 -21.44
N GLY A 78 0.58 -10.10 -21.79
CA GLY A 78 1.05 -10.49 -23.14
C GLY A 78 0.03 -10.24 -24.25
N THR A 79 -1.25 -10.08 -23.91
CA THR A 79 -2.34 -9.83 -24.86
C THR A 79 -2.74 -8.35 -24.96
N TRP A 80 -2.04 -7.47 -24.22
CA TRP A 80 -2.33 -6.04 -24.26
C TRP A 80 -1.90 -5.44 -25.60
N THR A 81 -2.74 -4.56 -26.16
CA THR A 81 -2.34 -3.76 -27.32
C THR A 81 -1.26 -2.76 -26.93
N ASN A 82 -0.54 -2.22 -27.91
CA ASN A 82 0.45 -1.17 -27.65
C ASN A 82 -0.19 0.05 -26.99
N GLU A 83 -1.41 0.41 -27.39
CA GLU A 83 -2.16 1.52 -26.82
C GLU A 83 -2.53 1.28 -25.36
N GLU A 84 -2.97 0.07 -25.00
CA GLU A 84 -3.27 -0.31 -23.62
C GLU A 84 -2.01 -0.25 -22.74
N LYS A 85 -0.89 -0.82 -23.22
CA LYS A 85 0.41 -0.75 -22.50
C LYS A 85 0.87 0.68 -22.29
N GLN A 86 0.85 1.51 -23.34
CA GLN A 86 1.28 2.91 -23.26
C GLN A 86 0.36 3.73 -22.35
N ARG A 87 -0.96 3.52 -22.40
CA ARG A 87 -1.92 4.18 -21.51
C ARG A 87 -1.67 3.81 -20.05
N TYR A 88 -1.52 2.52 -19.75
CA TYR A 88 -1.23 2.04 -18.41
C TYR A 88 0.07 2.66 -17.89
N LYS A 89 1.16 2.56 -18.67
CA LYS A 89 2.47 3.13 -18.32
C LYS A 89 2.40 4.64 -18.09
N ALA A 90 1.75 5.38 -18.98
CA ALA A 90 1.59 6.83 -18.84
C ALA A 90 0.83 7.19 -17.55
N SER A 91 -0.19 6.41 -17.20
CA SER A 91 -0.98 6.62 -15.98
C SER A 91 -0.15 6.38 -14.70
N ILE A 92 0.59 5.28 -14.60
CA ILE A 92 1.47 5.02 -13.45
C ILE A 92 2.65 6.01 -13.38
N GLN A 93 3.16 6.49 -14.52
CA GLN A 93 4.18 7.55 -14.57
C GLN A 93 3.63 8.89 -14.06
N GLY A 94 2.37 9.22 -14.41
CA GLY A 94 1.68 10.39 -13.87
C GLY A 94 1.53 10.32 -12.35
N CYS A 95 1.15 9.15 -11.83
CA CYS A 95 1.06 8.92 -10.38
C CYS A 95 2.41 9.10 -9.68
N LEU A 96 3.50 8.60 -10.28
CA LEU A 96 4.86 8.80 -9.76
C LEU A 96 5.24 10.29 -9.77
N LYS A 97 4.93 11.03 -10.83
CA LYS A 97 5.21 12.47 -10.90
C LYS A 97 4.49 13.22 -9.77
N ASP A 98 3.20 12.95 -9.56
CA ASP A 98 2.44 13.56 -8.46
C ASP A 98 3.03 13.21 -7.09
N LEU A 99 3.49 11.98 -6.94
CA LEU A 99 4.16 11.51 -5.73
C LEU A 99 5.49 12.28 -5.51
N GLU A 100 6.29 12.50 -6.56
CA GLU A 100 7.55 13.25 -6.47
C GLU A 100 7.33 14.76 -6.22
N ASP A 101 6.27 15.34 -6.79
CA ASP A 101 5.87 16.72 -6.51
C ASP A 101 5.50 16.88 -5.02
N PHE A 102 4.78 15.91 -4.46
CA PHE A 102 4.50 15.86 -3.01
C PHE A 102 5.76 15.64 -2.18
N SER A 103 6.69 14.79 -2.63
CA SER A 103 7.98 14.57 -1.96
C SER A 103 8.75 15.88 -1.88
N THR A 104 8.91 16.58 -3.00
CA THR A 104 9.59 17.90 -3.08
C THR A 104 8.95 18.91 -2.15
N ARG A 105 7.60 18.96 -2.12
CA ARG A 105 6.88 19.84 -1.21
C ARG A 105 7.11 19.49 0.27
N ALA A 106 7.10 18.21 0.62
CA ALA A 106 7.37 17.76 1.99
C ALA A 106 8.77 18.21 2.44
N GLN A 107 9.78 18.05 1.57
CA GLN A 107 11.14 18.52 1.83
C GLN A 107 11.19 20.04 2.06
N ASN A 108 10.53 20.82 1.20
CA ASN A 108 10.46 22.28 1.34
C ASN A 108 9.76 22.73 2.63
N GLU A 109 8.79 21.94 3.12
CA GLU A 109 8.10 22.16 4.40
C GLU A 109 8.83 21.56 5.62
N ASN A 110 10.02 20.96 5.44
CA ASN A 110 10.74 20.19 6.47
C ASN A 110 9.89 19.07 7.11
N LYS A 111 9.08 18.40 6.29
CA LYS A 111 8.21 17.28 6.67
C LYS A 111 8.63 15.99 5.99
N ALA A 112 8.30 14.88 6.63
CA ALA A 112 8.32 13.56 6.05
C ALA A 112 7.12 13.37 5.13
N MET A 113 7.33 12.78 3.95
CA MET A 113 6.22 12.41 3.07
C MET A 113 5.56 11.13 3.59
N PHE A 114 4.22 11.09 3.64
CA PHE A 114 3.45 9.90 3.96
C PHE A 114 2.66 9.41 2.75
N THR A 115 2.82 8.13 2.41
CA THR A 115 1.98 7.40 1.47
C THR A 115 1.41 6.14 2.11
N LYS A 116 0.24 5.72 1.64
CA LYS A 116 -0.32 4.40 1.92
C LYS A 116 -0.77 3.82 0.58
N GLU A 117 -0.21 2.68 0.21
CA GLU A 117 -0.59 1.98 -1.01
C GLU A 117 -0.98 0.54 -0.72
N HIS A 118 -1.71 -0.06 -1.66
CA HIS A 118 -1.90 -1.50 -1.66
C HIS A 118 -0.72 -2.19 -2.34
N ALA A 119 -0.22 -3.28 -1.75
CA ALA A 119 1.03 -3.91 -2.16
C ALA A 119 1.06 -4.19 -3.67
N PHE A 120 -0.01 -4.78 -4.22
CA PHE A 120 -0.12 -5.08 -5.65
C PHE A 120 -0.02 -3.85 -6.57
N TRP A 121 -0.44 -2.66 -6.11
CA TRP A 121 -0.58 -1.48 -6.97
C TRP A 121 0.75 -0.96 -7.52
N ILE A 122 1.87 -1.41 -6.93
CA ILE A 122 3.21 -1.05 -7.39
C ILE A 122 3.94 -2.18 -8.11
N PHE A 123 3.34 -3.38 -8.16
CA PHE A 123 3.94 -4.51 -8.85
C PHE A 123 3.80 -4.35 -10.35
N ASN A 124 4.78 -4.88 -11.07
CA ASN A 124 4.66 -5.00 -12.50
C ASN A 124 3.44 -5.89 -12.84
N PRO A 125 2.56 -5.49 -13.76
CA PRO A 125 1.36 -6.26 -14.10
C PRO A 125 1.70 -7.66 -14.65
N ALA A 126 2.93 -7.89 -15.13
CA ALA A 126 3.42 -9.20 -15.56
C ALA A 126 3.84 -10.13 -14.40
N ALA A 127 4.03 -9.60 -13.19
CA ALA A 127 4.49 -10.38 -12.04
C ALA A 127 3.58 -11.57 -11.68
N PRO A 128 2.23 -11.47 -11.70
CA PRO A 128 1.36 -12.62 -11.49
C PRO A 128 1.57 -13.76 -12.49
N PHE A 129 1.95 -13.43 -13.73
CA PHE A 129 2.07 -14.38 -14.84
C PHE A 129 3.46 -15.00 -14.95
N LYS A 130 4.48 -14.34 -14.40
CA LYS A 130 5.82 -14.91 -14.22
C LYS A 130 5.82 -16.19 -13.37
N MET A 131 4.86 -16.33 -12.45
CA MET A 131 4.73 -17.53 -11.62
C MET A 131 4.19 -18.75 -12.37
N THR A 132 3.59 -18.54 -13.55
CA THR A 132 2.96 -19.60 -14.34
C THR A 132 3.71 -19.92 -15.64
N THR A 133 4.47 -18.97 -16.21
CA THR A 133 5.18 -19.13 -17.49
C THR A 133 6.44 -18.25 -17.53
N SER A 134 7.64 -18.85 -17.52
CA SER A 134 8.88 -18.17 -17.10
C SER A 134 9.61 -17.32 -18.15
N GLU A 135 9.33 -17.47 -19.46
CA GLU A 135 10.13 -16.81 -20.51
C GLU A 135 9.42 -15.69 -21.27
N ALA A 136 8.08 -15.58 -21.20
CA ALA A 136 7.29 -14.71 -22.08
C ALA A 136 7.20 -13.24 -21.66
N TYR A 137 7.75 -12.83 -20.51
CA TYR A 137 7.44 -11.52 -19.92
C TYR A 137 8.65 -10.63 -19.57
N SER A 138 9.88 -11.05 -19.85
CA SER A 138 11.07 -10.22 -19.55
C SER A 138 11.01 -8.85 -20.24
N GLU A 139 10.60 -8.81 -21.50
CA GLU A 139 10.43 -7.57 -22.27
C GLU A 139 9.38 -6.65 -21.63
N LEU A 140 8.25 -7.20 -21.21
CA LEU A 140 7.19 -6.42 -20.58
C LEU A 140 7.60 -5.87 -19.21
N PHE A 141 8.44 -6.62 -18.48
CA PHE A 141 9.02 -6.12 -17.24
C PHE A 141 9.82 -4.84 -17.49
N GLU A 142 10.67 -4.83 -18.51
CA GLU A 142 11.46 -3.66 -18.92
C GLU A 142 10.57 -2.52 -19.44
N GLU A 143 9.57 -2.84 -20.27
CA GLU A 143 8.66 -1.86 -20.86
C GLU A 143 7.88 -1.06 -19.81
N ILE A 144 7.45 -1.68 -18.71
CA ILE A 144 6.60 -1.03 -17.69
C ILE A 144 7.40 -0.30 -16.60
N ARG A 145 8.73 -0.44 -16.55
CA ARG A 145 9.57 0.33 -15.61
C ARG A 145 9.35 1.83 -15.76
N LEU A 146 9.28 2.52 -14.63
CA LEU A 146 9.08 3.96 -14.58
C LEU A 146 10.38 4.73 -14.82
N ASP A 147 10.24 5.91 -15.40
CA ASP A 147 11.33 6.88 -15.44
C ASP A 147 11.43 7.57 -14.08
N ILE A 148 12.52 7.28 -13.37
CA ILE A 148 12.82 7.74 -12.02
C ILE A 148 14.02 8.67 -12.10
N GLY A 149 13.93 9.85 -11.49
CA GLY A 149 14.99 10.86 -11.53
C GLY A 149 16.33 10.36 -10.97
N ASP A 150 17.43 10.87 -11.53
CA ASP A 150 18.79 10.45 -11.18
C ASP A 150 19.21 10.85 -9.76
N SER A 151 18.38 11.62 -9.04
CA SER A 151 18.58 12.00 -7.64
C SER A 151 18.62 10.81 -6.67
N TYR A 152 18.08 9.65 -7.07
CA TYR A 152 18.05 8.44 -6.24
C TYR A 152 19.30 7.57 -6.38
N GLY A 153 20.18 7.88 -7.33
CA GLY A 153 21.44 7.17 -7.52
C GLY A 153 21.84 7.07 -8.98
N PRO A 154 23.10 6.66 -9.26
CA PRO A 154 23.61 6.54 -10.63
C PRO A 154 23.08 5.30 -11.38
N THR A 155 22.36 4.42 -10.68
CA THR A 155 21.84 3.15 -11.21
C THR A 155 20.33 3.05 -10.99
N ARG A 156 19.69 2.21 -11.80
CA ARG A 156 18.29 1.82 -11.66
C ARG A 156 18.24 0.29 -11.64
N SER A 157 18.49 -0.28 -10.48
CA SER A 157 18.58 -1.73 -10.29
C SER A 157 17.24 -2.35 -9.91
N TYR A 158 17.05 -3.61 -10.28
CA TYR A 158 15.88 -4.42 -9.96
C TYR A 158 16.38 -5.78 -9.49
N SER A 159 16.55 -5.92 -8.18
CA SER A 159 16.94 -7.15 -7.51
C SER A 159 15.96 -8.29 -7.80
N LYS A 160 16.40 -9.53 -7.58
CA LYS A 160 15.60 -10.73 -7.87
C LYS A 160 14.24 -10.74 -7.15
N SER A 161 14.17 -10.10 -5.98
CA SER A 161 12.96 -9.98 -5.15
C SER A 161 12.11 -8.75 -5.50
N ASN A 162 12.60 -7.85 -6.34
CA ASN A 162 11.91 -6.65 -6.80
C ASN A 162 11.20 -6.90 -8.14
N ASP A 163 9.95 -7.37 -8.06
CA ASP A 163 9.05 -7.44 -9.21
C ASP A 163 8.17 -6.17 -9.36
N THR A 164 8.57 -5.04 -8.75
CA THR A 164 7.86 -3.77 -8.88
C THR A 164 8.28 -2.99 -10.13
N PHE A 165 7.51 -1.98 -10.51
CA PHE A 165 7.92 -1.03 -11.55
C PHE A 165 8.81 0.11 -11.01
N LEU A 166 9.21 0.05 -9.73
CA LEU A 166 10.09 1.00 -9.05
C LEU A 166 11.49 0.37 -8.84
N SER A 167 12.55 1.15 -9.07
CA SER A 167 13.92 0.63 -8.87
C SER A 167 14.24 0.44 -7.39
N ASP A 168 15.22 -0.42 -7.09
CA ASP A 168 15.66 -0.68 -5.72
C ASP A 168 16.13 0.62 -5.03
N GLU A 169 16.85 1.48 -5.76
CA GLU A 169 17.30 2.79 -5.26
C GLU A 169 16.14 3.67 -4.81
N TYR A 170 15.06 3.67 -5.59
CA TYR A 170 13.88 4.44 -5.27
C TYR A 170 13.15 3.85 -4.06
N LEU A 171 12.94 2.54 -4.03
CA LEU A 171 12.28 1.87 -2.91
C LEU A 171 13.06 2.07 -1.60
N ARG A 172 14.41 2.05 -1.62
CA ARG A 172 15.26 2.31 -0.45
C ARG A 172 15.13 3.72 0.13
N SER A 173 14.62 4.67 -0.65
CA SER A 173 14.31 6.02 -0.12
C SER A 173 13.12 6.04 0.84
N TRP A 174 12.37 4.94 0.96
CA TRP A 174 11.20 4.81 1.82
C TRP A 174 11.49 3.97 3.07
N GLN A 175 11.10 4.51 4.23
CA GLN A 175 10.83 3.71 5.40
C GLN A 175 9.45 3.04 5.25
N MET A 176 9.43 1.72 5.13
CA MET A 176 8.19 0.97 4.97
C MET A 176 7.66 0.42 6.29
N ALA A 177 6.34 0.33 6.39
CA ALA A 177 5.61 -0.43 7.42
C ALA A 177 4.50 -1.22 6.75
N PHE A 178 4.10 -2.33 7.33
CA PHE A 178 3.12 -3.25 6.75
C PHE A 178 1.93 -3.42 7.69
N ILE A 179 0.72 -3.49 7.13
CA ILE A 179 -0.46 -3.93 7.87
C ILE A 179 -1.10 -5.13 7.19
N ILE A 180 -1.30 -6.19 7.98
CA ILE A 180 -1.91 -7.44 7.57
C ILE A 180 -3.18 -7.70 8.37
N ARG A 181 -4.01 -8.62 7.88
CA ARG A 181 -5.20 -9.10 8.56
C ARG A 181 -5.54 -10.48 8.06
N HIS A 182 -5.94 -11.37 8.96
CA HIS A 182 -6.31 -12.74 8.61
C HIS A 182 -7.14 -12.83 7.32
N PRO A 183 -6.71 -13.61 6.31
CA PRO A 183 -7.30 -13.59 4.97
C PRO A 183 -8.79 -13.97 4.97
N ALA A 184 -9.21 -14.89 5.84
CA ALA A 184 -10.63 -15.25 6.02
C ALA A 184 -11.54 -14.09 6.49
N LEU A 185 -10.98 -12.96 6.96
CA LEU A 185 -11.76 -11.75 7.24
C LEU A 185 -11.64 -10.73 6.10
N SER A 186 -10.46 -10.62 5.50
CA SER A 186 -10.13 -9.63 4.48
C SER A 186 -10.82 -9.95 3.14
N TRP A 187 -10.70 -11.18 2.66
CA TRP A 187 -11.15 -11.62 1.34
C TRP A 187 -12.68 -11.60 1.16
N PRO A 188 -13.49 -12.24 2.02
CA PRO A 188 -14.95 -12.14 1.89
C PRO A 188 -15.45 -10.70 2.13
N SER A 189 -14.74 -9.90 2.94
CA SER A 189 -15.06 -8.47 3.05
C SER A 189 -14.69 -7.68 1.80
N MET A 190 -13.65 -8.09 1.08
CA MET A 190 -13.20 -7.45 -0.16
C MET A 190 -14.19 -7.76 -1.28
N TYR A 191 -14.54 -9.04 -1.45
CA TYR A 191 -15.55 -9.48 -2.41
C TYR A 191 -16.84 -8.67 -2.27
N ARG A 192 -17.43 -8.63 -1.06
CA ARG A 192 -18.64 -7.84 -0.78
C ARG A 192 -18.51 -6.35 -1.12
N ALA A 193 -17.34 -5.76 -0.89
CA ALA A 193 -17.13 -4.35 -1.19
C ALA A 193 -17.08 -4.12 -2.71
N PHE A 194 -16.35 -4.95 -3.45
CA PHE A 194 -16.23 -4.80 -4.90
C PHE A 194 -17.52 -5.17 -5.64
N THR A 195 -18.31 -6.14 -5.16
CA THR A 195 -19.66 -6.38 -5.68
C THR A 195 -20.52 -5.13 -5.57
N LYS A 196 -20.55 -4.47 -4.40
CA LYS A 196 -21.31 -3.22 -4.21
C LYS A 196 -20.79 -2.06 -5.06
N ILE A 197 -19.48 -2.00 -5.28
CA ILE A 197 -18.85 -0.98 -6.15
C ILE A 197 -19.27 -1.21 -7.61
N SER A 198 -19.35 -2.47 -8.04
CA SER A 198 -19.86 -2.82 -9.37
C SER A 198 -21.35 -2.53 -9.53
N GLU A 199 -22.18 -2.88 -8.55
CA GLU A 199 -23.61 -2.51 -8.49
C GLU A 199 -23.81 -0.99 -8.54
N ALA A 200 -22.86 -0.21 -8.03
CA ALA A 200 -22.87 1.26 -8.10
C ALA A 200 -22.41 1.84 -9.46
N GLY A 201 -22.07 0.98 -10.42
CA GLY A 201 -21.68 1.33 -11.79
C GLY A 201 -20.21 1.74 -11.96
N PHE A 202 -19.36 1.55 -10.94
CA PHE A 202 -17.98 2.02 -10.99
C PHE A 202 -17.06 1.14 -11.84
N MET A 203 -17.32 -0.17 -11.89
CA MET A 203 -16.60 -1.16 -12.70
C MET A 203 -17.53 -2.32 -13.04
N ASP A 204 -17.27 -3.02 -14.14
CA ASP A 204 -18.02 -4.22 -14.52
C ASP A 204 -17.52 -5.48 -13.79
N GLU A 205 -18.10 -6.63 -14.13
CA GLU A 205 -17.73 -7.92 -13.54
C GLU A 205 -16.28 -8.31 -13.83
N ASP A 206 -15.72 -7.93 -14.98
CA ASP A 206 -14.35 -8.27 -15.34
C ASP A 206 -13.34 -7.38 -14.57
N GLY A 207 -13.67 -6.11 -14.36
CA GLY A 207 -12.96 -5.23 -13.43
C GLY A 207 -12.97 -5.75 -11.99
N VAL A 208 -14.11 -6.30 -11.53
CA VAL A 208 -14.21 -6.97 -10.22
C VAL A 208 -13.32 -8.21 -10.15
N LYS A 209 -13.40 -9.10 -11.15
CA LYS A 209 -12.55 -10.32 -11.22
C LYS A 209 -11.07 -9.97 -11.21
N GLY A 210 -10.64 -9.00 -12.03
CA GLY A 210 -9.25 -8.54 -12.10
C GLY A 210 -8.77 -7.90 -10.79
N THR A 211 -9.63 -7.14 -10.12
CA THR A 211 -9.28 -6.54 -8.84
C THR A 211 -9.15 -7.60 -7.74
N ILE A 212 -10.06 -8.57 -7.69
CA ILE A 212 -10.03 -9.67 -6.72
C ILE A 212 -8.81 -10.58 -6.94
N SER A 213 -8.55 -11.00 -8.18
CA SER A 213 -7.44 -11.91 -8.50
C SER A 213 -6.08 -11.32 -8.13
N THR A 214 -5.94 -10.00 -8.25
CA THR A 214 -4.70 -9.29 -7.96
C THR A 214 -4.53 -8.92 -6.48
N ASN A 215 -5.62 -8.63 -5.78
CA ASN A 215 -5.57 -8.11 -4.40
C ASN A 215 -5.89 -9.14 -3.31
N MET A 216 -6.58 -10.26 -3.60
CA MET A 216 -6.85 -11.31 -2.60
C MET A 216 -5.64 -12.24 -2.39
N SER A 217 -4.49 -11.64 -2.10
CA SER A 217 -3.23 -12.36 -1.87
C SER A 217 -2.32 -11.57 -0.93
N PHE A 218 -1.63 -12.28 -0.04
CA PHE A 218 -0.51 -11.72 0.74
C PHE A 218 0.85 -11.89 0.05
N HIS A 219 0.89 -12.54 -1.12
CA HIS A 219 2.12 -12.79 -1.85
C HIS A 219 2.92 -11.50 -2.13
N TRP A 220 2.25 -10.47 -2.66
CA TRP A 220 2.87 -9.17 -2.97
C TRP A 220 3.39 -8.47 -1.72
N THR A 221 2.65 -8.59 -0.62
CA THR A 221 3.02 -8.02 0.68
C THR A 221 4.29 -8.68 1.19
N ARG A 222 4.35 -10.02 1.16
CA ARG A 222 5.54 -10.78 1.55
C ARG A 222 6.71 -10.50 0.62
N ARG A 223 6.49 -10.44 -0.70
CA ARG A 223 7.57 -10.16 -1.66
C ARG A 223 8.27 -8.85 -1.37
N LEU A 224 7.50 -7.79 -1.13
CA LEU A 224 8.03 -6.48 -0.77
C LEU A 224 8.69 -6.47 0.62
N TYR A 225 8.14 -7.23 1.57
CA TYR A 225 8.76 -7.40 2.88
C TYR A 225 10.11 -8.12 2.80
N ASP A 226 10.19 -9.24 2.08
CA ASP A 226 11.43 -9.99 1.86
C ASP A 226 12.46 -9.13 1.10
N TRP A 227 12.02 -8.34 0.11
CA TRP A 227 12.88 -7.34 -0.55
C TRP A 227 13.50 -6.37 0.47
N CYS A 228 12.74 -5.87 1.44
CA CYS A 228 13.27 -4.98 2.48
C CYS A 228 14.34 -5.68 3.33
N LEU A 229 14.18 -6.97 3.64
CA LEU A 229 15.17 -7.73 4.42
C LEU A 229 16.48 -7.98 3.67
N GLU A 230 16.43 -7.97 2.34
CA GLU A 230 17.60 -8.17 1.48
C GLU A 230 18.43 -6.89 1.29
N GLN A 231 17.90 -5.71 1.67
CA GLN A 231 18.60 -4.44 1.45
C GLN A 231 19.71 -4.21 2.49
N PRO A 232 20.94 -3.86 2.05
CA PRO A 232 22.11 -3.77 2.93
C PRO A 232 22.07 -2.59 3.90
N ASP A 233 21.27 -1.57 3.60
CA ASP A 233 21.19 -0.28 4.28
C ASP A 233 19.88 -0.10 5.07
N ILE A 234 19.01 -1.10 5.12
CA ILE A 234 17.82 -1.12 5.98
C ILE A 234 18.19 -1.82 7.30
N PRO A 235 18.49 -1.07 8.38
CA PRO A 235 19.14 -1.62 9.58
C PRO A 235 18.19 -2.46 10.44
N THR A 236 16.88 -2.33 10.25
CA THR A 236 15.85 -3.04 11.01
C THR A 236 14.76 -3.54 10.08
N PRO A 237 14.27 -4.78 10.27
CA PRO A 237 13.08 -5.25 9.59
C PRO A 237 11.93 -4.23 9.69
N PRO A 238 11.20 -3.98 8.61
CA PRO A 238 10.10 -3.03 8.64
C PRO A 238 8.99 -3.53 9.59
N PRO A 239 8.36 -2.66 10.39
CA PRO A 239 7.30 -3.07 11.30
C PRO A 239 6.12 -3.69 10.55
N VAL A 240 5.62 -4.81 11.08
CA VAL A 240 4.36 -5.42 10.63
C VAL A 240 3.32 -5.28 11.75
N VAL A 241 2.15 -4.75 11.42
CA VAL A 241 0.99 -4.66 12.31
C VAL A 241 -0.05 -5.67 11.86
N ASP A 242 -0.49 -6.56 12.76
CA ASP A 242 -1.68 -7.37 12.51
C ASP A 242 -2.93 -6.62 12.98
N ALA A 243 -3.96 -6.59 12.14
CA ALA A 243 -5.22 -5.94 12.46
C ALA A 243 -5.92 -6.51 13.70
N HIS A 244 -5.68 -7.77 14.05
CA HIS A 244 -6.14 -8.36 15.31
C HIS A 244 -5.53 -7.63 16.50
N ASP A 245 -4.21 -7.45 16.53
CA ASP A 245 -3.52 -6.73 17.61
C ASP A 245 -3.90 -5.25 17.59
N LEU A 246 -4.04 -4.63 16.42
CA LEU A 246 -4.52 -3.26 16.30
C LEU A 246 -5.90 -3.06 16.98
N ILE A 247 -6.77 -4.07 16.90
CA ILE A 247 -8.14 -4.01 17.42
C ILE A 247 -8.21 -4.36 18.92
N HIS A 248 -7.44 -5.36 19.37
CA HIS A 248 -7.53 -5.88 20.74
C HIS A 248 -6.47 -5.33 21.69
N SER A 249 -5.30 -4.98 21.16
CA SER A 249 -4.12 -4.46 21.86
C SER A 249 -3.58 -3.22 21.14
N PRO A 250 -4.38 -2.13 21.03
CA PRO A 250 -4.04 -0.95 20.24
C PRO A 250 -2.74 -0.24 20.69
N GLU A 251 -2.19 -0.60 21.85
CA GLU A 251 -0.85 -0.21 22.31
C GLU A 251 0.25 -0.60 21.32
N VAL A 252 0.01 -1.58 20.42
CA VAL A 252 0.92 -1.93 19.32
C VAL A 252 1.28 -0.72 18.45
N VAL A 253 0.37 0.25 18.35
CA VAL A 253 0.60 1.49 17.59
C VAL A 253 1.67 2.36 18.24
N LEU A 254 1.85 2.30 19.57
CA LEU A 254 2.95 3.00 20.24
C LEU A 254 4.31 2.45 19.80
N LYS A 255 4.43 1.12 19.65
CA LYS A 255 5.65 0.47 19.13
C LYS A 255 5.89 0.81 17.66
N LEU A 256 4.82 0.92 16.86
CA LEU A 256 4.91 1.42 15.49
C LEU A 256 5.46 2.85 15.45
N CYS A 257 4.93 3.76 16.29
CA CYS A 257 5.42 5.13 16.40
C CYS A 257 6.91 5.19 16.80
N ASP A 258 7.34 4.35 17.74
CA ASP A 258 8.75 4.28 18.15
C ASP A 258 9.69 3.92 17.00
N GLN A 259 9.30 2.96 16.14
CA GLN A 259 10.13 2.54 15.02
C GLN A 259 10.08 3.51 13.82
N THR A 260 8.97 4.24 13.67
CA THR A 260 8.72 5.09 12.48
C THR A 260 8.95 6.58 12.73
N GLY A 261 9.07 7.00 13.99
CA GLY A 261 9.15 8.42 14.37
C GLY A 261 7.82 9.18 14.23
N LEU A 262 6.69 8.46 14.18
CA LEU A 262 5.38 9.08 14.27
C LEU A 262 5.11 9.61 15.68
N ASP A 263 4.36 10.70 15.78
CA ASP A 263 4.10 11.39 17.04
C ASP A 263 2.99 10.65 17.80
N LYS A 264 3.34 10.17 18.99
CA LYS A 264 2.44 9.43 19.88
C LYS A 264 1.36 10.33 20.48
N GLU A 265 1.63 11.62 20.64
CA GLU A 265 0.67 12.58 21.19
C GLU A 265 -0.47 12.88 20.20
N CYS A 266 -0.26 12.59 18.92
CA CYS A 266 -1.28 12.74 17.88
C CYS A 266 -2.27 11.57 17.83
N LEU A 267 -1.97 10.44 18.47
CA LEU A 267 -2.80 9.23 18.40
C LEU A 267 -4.22 9.48 18.91
N GLN A 268 -5.21 8.90 18.24
CA GLN A 268 -6.61 8.96 18.66
C GLN A 268 -7.26 7.58 18.64
N PHE A 269 -7.96 7.23 19.73
CA PHE A 269 -8.67 5.95 19.83
C PHE A 269 -10.20 6.13 19.86
N LYS A 270 -10.64 7.39 19.86
CA LYS A 270 -12.04 7.81 19.81
C LYS A 270 -12.18 8.96 18.83
N TRP A 271 -13.31 9.02 18.14
CA TRP A 271 -13.63 10.07 17.18
C TRP A 271 -15.13 10.33 17.15
N ALA A 272 -15.52 11.47 16.58
CA ALA A 272 -16.93 11.75 16.33
C ALA A 272 -17.46 10.83 15.22
N SER A 273 -18.68 10.31 15.39
CA SER A 273 -19.34 9.61 14.30
C SER A 273 -19.69 10.61 13.20
N ASN A 274 -19.36 10.27 11.96
CA ASN A 274 -19.67 11.10 10.81
C ASN A 274 -21.01 10.65 10.20
N ASN A 275 -22.11 11.05 10.84
CA ASN A 275 -23.48 10.76 10.38
C ASN A 275 -23.82 11.38 9.02
N ASN A 276 -22.94 12.22 8.46
CA ASN A 276 -23.16 12.91 7.19
C ASN A 276 -22.58 12.13 5.99
N GLY A 277 -21.97 10.95 6.22
CA GLY A 277 -21.50 10.07 5.14
C GLY A 277 -20.39 10.67 4.27
N LYS A 278 -19.58 11.59 4.82
CA LYS A 278 -18.37 12.10 4.16
C LYS A 278 -17.16 11.43 4.80
N ALA A 279 -16.35 10.71 4.03
CA ALA A 279 -15.10 10.18 4.56
C ALA A 279 -14.15 11.31 4.98
N ASP A 280 -13.68 11.27 6.23
CA ASP A 280 -12.66 12.21 6.71
C ASP A 280 -11.38 11.95 5.90
N ASN A 281 -10.91 12.95 5.14
CA ASN A 281 -9.71 12.88 4.28
C ASN A 281 -9.87 12.09 2.97
N TRP A 282 -11.04 12.22 2.34
CA TRP A 282 -11.21 11.89 0.93
C TRP A 282 -11.60 13.12 0.10
N THR A 283 -10.81 13.40 -0.93
CA THR A 283 -11.17 14.26 -2.06
C THR A 283 -11.34 13.43 -3.32
N ALA A 284 -12.20 13.92 -4.21
CA ALA A 284 -12.35 13.36 -5.54
C ALA A 284 -11.00 13.37 -6.30
N PRO A 285 -10.85 12.49 -7.32
CA PRO A 285 -9.81 12.63 -8.34
C PRO A 285 -9.72 14.06 -8.88
N GLY A 286 -8.55 14.44 -9.38
CA GLY A 286 -8.29 15.80 -9.86
C GLY A 286 -9.24 16.22 -10.98
N GLU A 287 -9.53 15.30 -11.90
CA GLU A 287 -10.50 15.48 -12.98
C GLU A 287 -11.71 14.58 -12.74
N VAL A 288 -12.89 15.18 -12.58
CA VAL A 288 -14.18 14.49 -12.63
C VAL A 288 -15.00 15.14 -13.75
N ALA A 289 -15.48 14.34 -14.69
CA ALA A 289 -16.15 14.83 -15.89
C ALA A 289 -17.50 15.48 -15.57
N ASN A 290 -18.21 15.00 -14.55
CA ASN A 290 -19.52 15.52 -14.15
C ASN A 290 -19.90 15.18 -12.69
N ALA A 291 -21.08 15.68 -12.28
CA ALA A 291 -21.62 15.46 -10.93
C ALA A 291 -21.98 13.99 -10.64
N GLU A 292 -22.30 13.21 -11.67
CA GLU A 292 -22.67 11.80 -11.54
C GLU A 292 -21.43 10.94 -11.23
N GLU A 293 -20.33 11.17 -11.93
CA GLU A 293 -19.03 10.55 -11.65
C GLU A 293 -18.54 10.91 -10.24
N LEU A 294 -18.66 12.18 -9.85
CA LEU A 294 -18.34 12.60 -8.48
C LEU A 294 -19.20 11.88 -7.43
N ALA A 295 -20.50 11.72 -7.69
CA ALA A 295 -21.40 10.98 -6.80
C ALA A 295 -21.04 9.49 -6.73
N MET A 296 -20.64 8.89 -7.85
CA MET A 296 -20.17 7.51 -7.93
C MET A 296 -18.92 7.30 -7.09
N HIS A 297 -17.89 8.15 -7.22
CA HIS A 297 -16.70 8.09 -6.38
C HIS A 297 -17.02 8.20 -4.88
N ARG A 298 -17.93 9.09 -4.49
CA ARG A 298 -18.39 9.21 -3.09
C ARG A 298 -19.03 7.91 -2.60
N ARG A 299 -19.88 7.27 -3.41
CA ARG A 299 -20.49 5.97 -3.07
C ARG A 299 -19.42 4.90 -2.86
N THR A 300 -18.44 4.80 -3.76
CA THR A 300 -17.32 3.86 -3.68
C THR A 300 -16.53 4.01 -2.38
N VAL A 301 -16.19 5.25 -2.01
CA VAL A 301 -15.46 5.53 -0.77
C VAL A 301 -16.27 5.17 0.46
N ASN A 302 -17.57 5.47 0.46
CA ASN A 302 -18.47 5.12 1.55
C ASN A 302 -18.60 3.60 1.73
N ILE A 303 -18.60 2.83 0.64
CA ILE A 303 -18.54 1.35 0.71
C ILE A 303 -17.25 0.90 1.41
N MET A 304 -16.12 1.53 1.08
CA MET A 304 -14.82 1.17 1.66
C MET A 304 -14.67 1.59 3.13
N HIS A 305 -15.26 2.72 3.53
CA HIS A 305 -15.06 3.35 4.83
C HIS A 305 -16.22 3.15 5.81
N GLY A 306 -17.35 2.56 5.38
CA GLY A 306 -18.62 2.61 6.12
C GLY A 306 -18.58 2.21 7.60
N THR A 307 -17.83 1.16 7.98
CA THR A 307 -17.69 0.77 9.41
C THR A 307 -16.96 1.84 10.22
N ILE A 308 -15.90 2.42 9.66
CA ILE A 308 -15.07 3.40 10.37
C ILE A 308 -15.85 4.70 10.56
N GLU A 309 -16.56 5.17 9.53
CA GLU A 309 -17.36 6.41 9.60
C GLU A 309 -18.59 6.28 10.50
N ALA A 310 -19.21 5.11 10.56
CA ALA A 310 -20.34 4.83 11.44
C ALA A 310 -19.93 4.60 12.91
N SER A 311 -18.63 4.49 13.21
CA SER A 311 -18.13 4.22 14.57
C SER A 311 -17.66 5.49 15.28
N THR A 312 -17.52 5.41 16.60
CA THR A 312 -16.90 6.46 17.44
C THR A 312 -15.55 6.02 18.02
N GLY A 313 -15.01 4.89 17.55
CA GLY A 313 -13.81 4.25 18.07
C GLY A 313 -13.60 2.85 17.48
N ILE A 314 -12.65 2.10 18.02
CA ILE A 314 -12.31 0.73 17.59
C ILE A 314 -13.49 -0.22 17.84
N VAL A 315 -13.92 -0.93 16.80
CA VAL A 315 -15.01 -1.93 16.87
C VAL A 315 -14.43 -3.33 17.04
N LYS A 316 -14.45 -3.86 18.27
CA LYS A 316 -13.80 -5.14 18.62
C LYS A 316 -14.32 -6.35 17.85
N ASP A 317 -15.62 -6.40 17.56
CA ASP A 317 -16.27 -7.52 16.86
C ASP A 317 -15.81 -7.70 15.40
N LYS A 318 -14.93 -6.82 14.89
CA LYS A 318 -14.35 -6.93 13.55
C LYS A 318 -13.10 -7.82 13.50
N ALA A 319 -12.60 -8.29 14.63
CA ALA A 319 -11.55 -9.31 14.69
C ALA A 319 -11.93 -10.34 15.76
N PRO A 320 -12.52 -11.50 15.42
CA PRO A 320 -12.71 -12.57 16.39
C PRO A 320 -11.37 -13.09 16.92
N GLU A 321 -11.37 -13.62 18.15
CA GLU A 321 -10.16 -14.17 18.79
C GLU A 321 -9.61 -15.37 18.02
N THR A 322 -10.51 -16.25 17.57
CA THR A 322 -10.21 -17.46 16.82
C THR A 322 -11.04 -17.51 15.54
N ILE A 323 -10.45 -18.00 14.45
CA ILE A 323 -11.12 -18.13 13.16
C ILE A 323 -11.09 -19.60 12.74
N ASP A 324 -12.28 -20.20 12.64
CA ASP A 324 -12.47 -21.49 12.00
C ASP A 324 -12.81 -21.26 10.52
N ILE A 325 -11.82 -21.49 9.65
CA ILE A 325 -11.97 -21.27 8.20
C ILE A 325 -13.08 -22.17 7.64
N THR A 326 -13.20 -23.42 8.10
CA THR A 326 -14.24 -24.33 7.62
C THR A 326 -15.64 -23.84 7.98
N ALA A 327 -15.83 -23.33 9.21
CA ALA A 327 -17.09 -22.73 9.62
C ALA A 327 -17.40 -21.44 8.83
N GLU A 328 -16.39 -20.63 8.51
CA GLU A 328 -16.56 -19.44 7.68
C GLU A 328 -16.91 -19.79 6.23
N VAL A 329 -16.30 -20.83 5.66
CA VAL A 329 -16.63 -21.35 4.32
C VAL A 329 -18.10 -21.73 4.20
N ALA A 330 -18.67 -22.39 5.22
CA ALA A 330 -20.09 -22.71 5.24
C ALA A 330 -20.99 -21.46 5.20
N LYS A 331 -20.58 -20.38 5.87
CA LYS A 331 -21.29 -19.08 5.80
C LYS A 331 -21.14 -18.45 4.41
N TRP A 332 -19.95 -18.49 3.82
CA TRP A 332 -19.71 -17.94 2.48
C TRP A 332 -20.51 -18.69 1.41
N LYS A 333 -20.66 -20.01 1.52
CA LYS A 333 -21.53 -20.79 0.61
C LYS A 333 -22.99 -20.34 0.69
N ALA A 334 -23.48 -20.08 1.90
CA ALA A 334 -24.83 -19.55 2.11
C ALA A 334 -24.99 -18.11 1.61
N GLU A 335 -23.96 -17.28 1.74
CA GLU A 335 -24.00 -15.85 1.37
C GLU A 335 -23.77 -15.61 -0.14
N PHE A 336 -22.78 -16.28 -0.73
CA PHE A 336 -22.29 -16.01 -2.10
C PHE A 336 -22.54 -17.15 -3.10
N GLY A 337 -23.03 -18.30 -2.64
CA GLY A 337 -23.12 -19.51 -3.44
C GLY A 337 -21.80 -20.29 -3.52
N GLU A 338 -21.87 -21.51 -4.07
CA GLU A 338 -20.78 -22.49 -4.03
C GLU A 338 -19.52 -22.03 -4.78
N GLU A 339 -19.70 -21.47 -5.98
CA GLU A 339 -18.59 -21.07 -6.86
C GLU A 339 -17.74 -19.95 -6.23
N VAL A 340 -18.39 -18.86 -5.82
CA VAL A 340 -17.71 -17.71 -5.21
C VAL A 340 -17.09 -18.09 -3.88
N ALA A 341 -17.80 -18.88 -3.05
CA ALA A 341 -17.23 -19.37 -1.80
C ALA A 341 -15.97 -20.20 -2.03
N GLY A 342 -15.93 -21.03 -3.08
CA GLY A 342 -14.74 -21.79 -3.47
C GLY A 342 -13.58 -20.90 -3.91
N ILE A 343 -13.84 -19.82 -4.65
CA ILE A 343 -12.80 -18.83 -5.04
C ILE A 343 -12.22 -18.15 -3.80
N ILE A 344 -13.08 -17.71 -2.87
CA ILE A 344 -12.65 -17.06 -1.63
C ILE A 344 -11.87 -18.05 -0.75
N GLU A 345 -12.38 -19.27 -0.57
CA GLU A 345 -11.72 -20.32 0.21
C GLU A 345 -10.32 -20.61 -0.33
N LYS A 346 -10.19 -20.79 -1.64
CA LYS A 346 -8.89 -21.00 -2.28
C LYS A 346 -7.93 -19.84 -1.99
N ALA A 347 -8.38 -18.60 -2.21
CA ALA A 347 -7.55 -17.41 -1.97
C ALA A 347 -7.17 -17.26 -0.48
N VAL A 348 -8.03 -17.69 0.44
CA VAL A 348 -7.70 -17.73 1.87
C VAL A 348 -6.56 -18.69 2.12
N TRP A 349 -6.68 -19.94 1.69
CA TRP A 349 -5.66 -20.97 1.90
C TRP A 349 -4.34 -20.65 1.21
N ASP A 350 -4.38 -20.15 -0.03
CA ASP A 350 -3.18 -19.72 -0.77
C ASP A 350 -2.45 -18.58 -0.04
N SER A 351 -3.18 -17.71 0.66
CA SER A 351 -2.62 -16.58 1.40
C SER A 351 -2.10 -16.93 2.79
N MET A 352 -2.52 -18.06 3.38
CA MET A 352 -2.18 -18.42 4.77
C MET A 352 -0.67 -18.54 5.02
N PRO A 353 0.14 -19.18 4.15
CA PRO A 353 1.59 -19.27 4.36
C PRO A 353 2.27 -17.91 4.45
N ASP A 354 1.87 -16.96 3.60
CA ASP A 354 2.41 -15.60 3.60
C ASP A 354 1.90 -14.78 4.78
N TYR A 355 0.62 -14.97 5.16
CA TYR A 355 0.03 -14.34 6.34
C TYR A 355 0.73 -14.76 7.62
N GLU A 356 0.88 -16.06 7.89
CA GLU A 356 1.54 -16.55 9.11
C GLU A 356 3.03 -16.15 9.14
N TYR A 357 3.72 -16.15 7.99
CA TYR A 357 5.09 -15.66 7.88
C TYR A 357 5.25 -14.20 8.32
N LEU A 358 4.34 -13.33 7.88
CA LEU A 358 4.33 -11.91 8.24
C LEU A 358 3.87 -11.69 9.69
N LYS A 359 2.87 -12.46 10.14
CA LYS A 359 2.34 -12.42 11.51
C LYS A 359 3.35 -12.87 12.55
N ASP A 360 4.22 -13.82 12.24
CA ASP A 360 5.33 -14.21 13.13
C ASP A 360 6.36 -13.08 13.33
N ARG A 361 6.37 -12.11 12.43
CA ARG A 361 7.28 -10.94 12.44
C ARG A 361 6.59 -9.65 12.88
N ARG A 362 5.34 -9.74 13.32
CA ARG A 362 4.58 -8.57 13.74
C ARG A 362 5.08 -7.97 15.04
N LEU A 363 4.76 -6.70 15.23
CA LEU A 363 4.85 -6.04 16.51
C LEU A 363 3.90 -6.74 17.49
N THR A 364 4.44 -7.21 18.60
CA THR A 364 3.66 -7.77 19.71
C THR A 364 3.79 -6.84 20.91
N VAL A 365 2.78 -6.76 21.78
CA VAL A 365 2.80 -5.91 22.99
C VAL A 365 3.35 -6.68 24.17
#